data_AF-A0AA41VLW4-F1
#
_entry.id   AF-A0AA41VLW4-F1
#
_cell.length_a   1.000
_cell.length_b   1.000
_cell.length_c   1.000
_cell.angle_alpha   90.00
_cell.angle_beta   90.00
_cell.angle_gamma   90.00
#
_symmetry.space_group_name_H-M   'P 1'
#
loop_
_entity.id
_entity.type
_entity.pdbx_description
1 polymer ?
#
loop_
_entity_poly.entity_id
_entity_poly.type
_entity_poly.pdbx_seq_one_letter_code
_entity_poly.pdbx_strand_id
1 'polypeptide(L)'
;VEEAAIAGLKRALTALNSYLASNTYLVGHRVTLADIIMTCDLSRAFTWILTKSFTKEFPHVERYLWTMANQPNVIKVSGEVKQTASVPQVQSAKVAAQPKEAVKPKVKSEPKSESSKPKAEEVPEQDEAPKPKAKNALDLLPPSTMILDEWKRLYSNTKTNFREVAIK
;
A
#
# COMPACT_ATOMS: atom_id res chain seq x y z
N VAL A 1 -1.59 15.41 -21.45
CA VAL A 1 -1.19 14.63 -20.25
C VAL A 1 -1.47 15.41 -18.99
N GLU A 2 -0.99 16.67 -18.90
CA GLU A 2 -1.22 17.55 -17.75
C GLU A 2 -2.70 17.78 -17.42
N GLU A 3 -3.53 18.19 -18.39
CA GLU A 3 -4.98 18.37 -18.20
C GLU A 3 -5.70 17.11 -17.67
N ALA A 4 -5.32 15.93 -18.18
CA ALA A 4 -5.90 14.67 -17.71
C ALA A 4 -5.49 14.36 -16.27
N ALA A 5 -4.24 14.70 -15.88
CA ALA A 5 -3.77 14.56 -14.51
C ALA A 5 -4.49 15.53 -13.55
N ILE A 6 -4.70 16.78 -13.98
CA ILE A 6 -5.45 17.79 -13.21
C ILE A 6 -6.91 17.34 -13.03
N ALA A 7 -7.58 16.90 -14.10
CA ALA A 7 -8.94 16.39 -14.02
C ALA A 7 -9.04 15.15 -13.10
N GLY A 8 -8.03 14.26 -13.17
CA GLY A 8 -7.96 13.10 -12.30
C GLY A 8 -7.78 13.45 -10.83
N LEU A 9 -6.91 14.43 -10.54
CA LEU A 9 -6.68 14.94 -9.19
C LEU A 9 -7.94 15.63 -8.64
N LYS A 10 -8.59 16.49 -9.43
CA LYS A 10 -9.85 17.13 -9.05
C LYS A 10 -10.91 16.09 -8.70
N ARG A 11 -11.12 15.07 -9.54
CA ARG A 11 -12.07 13.99 -9.27
C ARG A 11 -11.78 13.25 -7.95
N ALA A 12 -10.51 12.93 -7.68
CA ALA A 12 -10.12 12.27 -6.44
C ALA A 12 -10.38 13.17 -5.21
N LEU A 13 -10.00 14.45 -5.29
CA LEU A 13 -10.22 15.43 -4.23
C LEU A 13 -11.71 15.73 -4.02
N THR A 14 -12.53 15.75 -5.08
CA THR A 14 -13.99 15.86 -4.96
C THR A 14 -14.55 14.71 -4.13
N ALA A 15 -14.17 13.46 -4.46
CA ALA A 15 -14.62 12.29 -3.72
C ALA A 15 -14.22 12.36 -2.23
N LEU A 16 -12.96 12.73 -1.97
CA LEU A 16 -12.45 12.90 -0.61
C LEU A 16 -13.17 14.04 0.14
N ASN A 17 -13.41 15.18 -0.51
CA ASN A 17 -14.11 16.32 0.05
C ASN A 17 -15.55 15.97 0.44
N SER A 18 -16.26 15.25 -0.42
CA SER A 18 -17.62 14.77 -0.12
C SER A 18 -17.64 13.81 1.07
N TYR A 19 -16.66 12.91 1.18
CA TYR A 19 -16.54 12.02 2.33
C TYR A 19 -16.26 12.77 3.64
N LEU A 20 -15.32 13.72 3.59
CA LEU A 20 -14.94 14.54 4.75
C LEU A 20 -16.00 15.59 5.13
N ALA A 21 -17.04 15.79 4.32
CA ALA A 21 -18.14 16.70 4.67
C ALA A 21 -18.81 16.28 5.99
N SER A 22 -19.04 14.98 6.18
CA SER A 22 -19.66 14.41 7.40
C SER A 22 -18.68 13.70 8.33
N ASN A 23 -17.43 13.48 7.91
CA ASN A 23 -16.43 12.75 8.68
C ASN A 23 -15.25 13.64 9.10
N THR A 24 -14.82 13.50 10.35
CA THR A 24 -13.63 14.22 10.85
C THR A 24 -12.34 13.53 10.44
N TYR A 25 -12.32 12.19 10.51
CA TYR A 25 -11.21 11.32 10.13
C TYR A 25 -11.66 10.35 9.04
N LEU A 26 -10.71 9.68 8.39
CA LEU A 26 -10.98 8.72 7.32
C LEU A 26 -11.64 7.44 7.81
N VAL A 27 -11.41 7.05 9.06
CA VAL A 27 -11.96 5.81 9.62
C VAL A 27 -12.42 6.04 11.06
N GLY A 28 -13.74 6.04 11.27
CA GLY A 28 -14.34 6.18 12.59
C GLY A 28 -14.12 7.58 13.21
N HIS A 29 -13.88 7.60 14.53
CA HIS A 29 -13.85 8.84 15.33
C HIS A 29 -12.48 9.14 15.95
N ARG A 30 -11.42 8.48 15.49
CA ARG A 30 -10.05 8.67 16.00
C ARG A 30 -9.06 8.64 14.85
N VAL A 31 -7.91 9.28 15.03
CA VAL A 31 -6.79 9.20 14.09
C VAL A 31 -6.35 7.76 13.92
N THR A 32 -6.32 7.31 12.67
CA THR A 32 -5.86 5.97 12.29
C THR A 32 -4.65 6.05 11.36
N LEU A 33 -4.10 4.90 11.02
CA LEU A 33 -3.02 4.82 10.03
C LEU A 33 -3.44 5.39 8.66
N ALA A 34 -4.72 5.24 8.28
CA ALA A 34 -5.24 5.81 7.04
C ALA A 34 -5.06 7.34 7.03
N ASP A 35 -5.35 8.00 8.16
CA ASP A 35 -5.25 9.44 8.28
C ASP A 35 -3.80 9.92 8.16
N ILE A 36 -2.87 9.18 8.76
CA ILE A 36 -1.43 9.49 8.73
C ILE A 36 -0.91 9.42 7.29
N ILE A 37 -1.20 8.32 6.58
CA ILE A 37 -0.75 8.14 5.18
C ILE A 37 -1.32 9.23 4.28
N MET A 38 -2.63 9.49 4.38
CA MET A 38 -3.29 10.52 3.58
C MET A 38 -2.72 11.91 3.86
N THR A 39 -2.42 12.22 5.13
CA THR A 39 -1.81 13.50 5.51
C THR A 39 -0.42 13.66 4.90
N CYS A 40 0.39 12.59 4.87
CA CYS A 40 1.71 12.62 4.23
C CYS A 40 1.63 12.85 2.71
N ASP A 41 0.66 12.23 2.04
CA ASP A 41 0.48 12.42 0.59
C ASP A 41 -0.03 13.83 0.27
N LEU A 42 -1.01 14.31 1.05
CA LEU A 42 -1.58 15.65 0.89
C LEU A 42 -0.59 16.76 1.28
N SER A 43 0.21 16.60 2.33
CA SER A 43 1.16 17.63 2.77
C SER A 43 2.17 17.96 1.67
N ARG A 44 2.67 16.95 0.97
CA ARG A 44 3.55 17.13 -0.20
C ARG A 44 2.83 17.86 -1.33
N ALA A 45 1.59 17.48 -1.63
CA ALA A 45 0.79 18.14 -2.66
C ALA A 45 0.50 19.62 -2.32
N PHE A 46 0.14 19.93 -1.07
CA PHE A 46 -0.12 21.30 -0.60
C PHE A 46 1.13 22.17 -0.56
N THR A 47 2.29 21.58 -0.27
CA THR A 47 3.54 22.33 -0.20
C THR A 47 4.13 22.63 -1.58
N TRP A 48 3.78 21.87 -2.62
CA TRP A 48 4.42 21.98 -3.95
C TRP A 48 3.48 22.41 -5.06
N ILE A 49 2.21 22.00 -5.06
CA ILE A 49 1.33 22.10 -6.24
C ILE A 49 -0.03 22.74 -5.90
N LEU A 50 -0.63 22.45 -4.74
CA LEU A 50 -1.99 22.88 -4.46
C LEU A 50 -2.00 24.30 -3.88
N THR A 51 -2.18 25.28 -4.75
CA THR A 51 -2.33 26.70 -4.37
C THR A 51 -3.69 26.95 -3.70
N LYS A 52 -3.80 28.06 -2.96
CA LYS A 52 -5.06 28.49 -2.34
C LYS A 52 -6.20 28.67 -3.34
N SER A 53 -5.92 29.07 -4.58
CA SER A 53 -6.97 29.20 -5.60
C SER A 53 -7.57 27.84 -5.97
N PHE A 54 -6.76 26.79 -6.03
CA PHE A 54 -7.21 25.44 -6.33
C PHE A 54 -7.92 24.78 -5.15
N THR A 55 -7.41 24.96 -3.92
CA THR A 55 -7.99 24.29 -2.73
C THR A 55 -9.33 24.88 -2.27
N LYS A 56 -9.69 26.08 -2.75
CA LYS A 56 -11.01 26.69 -2.49
C LYS A 56 -12.20 25.81 -2.89
N GLU A 57 -12.03 24.97 -3.92
CA GLU A 57 -13.06 24.01 -4.36
C GLU A 57 -13.25 22.86 -3.35
N PHE A 58 -12.30 22.65 -2.42
CA PHE A 58 -12.23 21.48 -1.52
C PHE A 58 -12.05 21.89 -0.04
N PRO A 59 -13.02 22.62 0.56
CA PRO A 59 -12.87 23.16 1.91
C PRO A 59 -12.73 22.11 3.01
N HIS A 60 -13.36 20.93 2.86
CA HIS A 60 -13.29 19.87 3.87
C HIS A 60 -11.95 19.14 3.85
N VAL A 61 -11.33 19.02 2.67
CA VAL A 61 -9.95 18.51 2.54
C VAL A 61 -8.98 19.46 3.23
N GLU A 62 -9.14 20.77 3.02
CA GLU A 62 -8.30 21.77 3.66
C GLU A 62 -8.44 21.76 5.19
N ARG A 63 -9.69 21.71 5.70
CA ARG A 63 -9.99 21.53 7.13
C ARG A 63 -9.29 20.30 7.69
N TYR A 64 -9.44 19.16 7.03
CA TYR A 64 -8.85 17.89 7.44
C TYR A 64 -7.32 17.96 7.50
N LEU A 65 -6.68 18.49 6.44
CA LEU A 65 -5.22 18.60 6.40
C LEU A 65 -4.69 19.44 7.55
N TRP A 66 -5.26 20.63 7.81
CA TRP A 66 -4.80 21.47 8.91
C TRP A 66 -5.07 20.84 10.28
N THR A 67 -6.16 20.09 10.42
CA THR A 67 -6.46 19.36 11.66
C THR A 67 -5.40 18.30 11.96
N MET A 68 -4.90 17.62 10.92
CA MET A 68 -3.86 16.60 11.03
C MET A 68 -2.44 17.18 11.12
N ALA A 69 -2.13 18.21 10.34
CA ALA A 69 -0.83 18.87 10.31
C ALA A 69 -0.51 19.58 11.64
N ASN A 70 -1.53 20.09 12.34
CA ASN A 70 -1.37 20.76 13.62
C ASN A 70 -1.28 19.80 14.82
N GLN A 71 -1.29 18.47 14.60
CA GLN A 71 -1.09 17.51 15.68
C GLN A 71 0.37 17.57 16.19
N PRO A 72 0.63 17.56 17.51
CA PRO A 72 1.98 17.69 18.06
C PRO A 72 2.97 16.65 17.50
N ASN A 73 2.49 15.42 17.33
CA ASN A 73 3.29 14.32 16.79
C ASN A 73 3.63 14.52 15.31
N VAL A 74 2.73 15.14 14.54
CA VAL A 74 2.94 15.42 13.12
C VAL A 74 3.93 16.56 12.95
N ILE A 75 3.78 17.65 13.72
CA ILE A 75 4.72 18.77 13.72
C ILE A 75 6.14 18.30 14.07
N LYS A 76 6.26 17.42 15.08
CA LYS A 76 7.57 16.87 15.50
C LYS A 76 8.30 16.12 14.38
N VAL A 77 7.58 15.49 13.45
CA VAL A 77 8.16 14.65 12.40
C VAL A 77 8.25 15.37 11.05
N SER A 78 7.19 16.05 10.65
CA SER A 78 7.06 16.68 9.32
C SER A 78 7.43 18.16 9.32
N GLY A 79 7.55 18.78 10.50
CA GLY A 79 7.74 20.22 10.65
C GLY A 79 6.46 21.02 10.38
N GLU A 80 6.62 22.33 10.21
CA GLU A 80 5.52 23.25 9.89
C GLU A 80 5.15 23.13 8.41
N VAL A 81 3.94 22.62 8.13
CA VAL A 81 3.43 22.52 6.76
C VAL A 81 2.94 23.89 6.29
N LYS A 82 3.50 24.39 5.17
CA LYS A 82 3.07 25.65 4.54
C LYS A 82 2.53 25.36 3.16
N GLN A 83 1.38 25.95 2.84
CA GLN A 83 0.78 25.81 1.53
C GLN A 83 1.52 26.68 0.51
N THR A 84 1.77 26.14 -0.68
CA THR A 84 2.43 26.90 -1.75
C THR A 84 1.56 28.04 -2.27
N ALA A 85 2.19 29.16 -2.61
CA ALA A 85 1.54 30.27 -3.29
C ALA A 85 1.44 30.04 -4.82
N SER A 86 2.38 29.27 -5.39
CA SER A 86 2.47 29.06 -6.84
C SER A 86 2.99 27.66 -7.18
N VAL A 87 2.53 27.11 -8.30
CA VAL A 87 3.05 25.86 -8.83
C VAL A 87 4.42 26.11 -9.49
N PRO A 88 5.46 25.32 -9.18
CA PRO A 88 6.74 25.38 -9.89
C PRO A 88 6.53 25.17 -11.40
N GLN A 89 7.17 26.00 -12.21
CA GLN A 89 7.11 25.82 -13.67
C GLN A 89 7.84 24.53 -14.05
N VAL A 90 7.14 23.62 -14.71
CA VAL A 90 7.74 22.41 -15.27
C VAL A 90 8.61 22.85 -16.44
N GLN A 91 9.94 22.79 -16.28
CA GLN A 91 10.86 22.96 -17.41
C GLN A 91 10.62 21.80 -18.37
N SER A 92 9.90 22.08 -19.46
CA SER A 92 9.81 21.17 -20.58
C SER A 92 11.21 21.07 -21.18
N ALA A 93 11.97 20.07 -20.75
CA ALA A 93 13.18 19.67 -21.44
C ALA A 93 12.76 19.24 -22.84
N LYS A 94 12.76 20.20 -23.78
CA LYS A 94 12.96 19.94 -25.19
C LYS A 94 14.31 19.23 -25.24
N VAL A 95 14.27 17.90 -25.22
CA VAL A 95 15.35 17.08 -25.73
C VAL A 95 15.54 17.54 -27.16
N ALA A 96 16.48 18.46 -27.35
CA ALA A 96 16.99 18.80 -28.66
C ALA A 96 17.64 17.53 -29.18
N ALA A 97 16.86 16.74 -29.90
CA ALA A 97 17.36 15.65 -30.71
C ALA A 97 18.27 16.27 -31.78
N GLN A 98 19.57 16.35 -31.48
CA GLN A 98 20.57 16.50 -32.52
C GLN A 98 20.60 15.19 -33.32
N PRO A 99 20.48 15.24 -34.66
CA PRO A 99 20.51 14.06 -35.51
C PRO A 99 21.95 13.66 -35.91
N LYS A 100 22.15 12.34 -36.05
CA LYS A 100 23.30 11.59 -36.62
C LYS A 100 24.45 11.37 -35.61
N GLU A 101 25.03 10.18 -35.46
CA GLU A 101 25.43 9.21 -36.48
C GLU A 101 25.15 7.74 -36.12
N ALA A 102 24.97 6.97 -37.18
CA ALA A 102 24.67 5.56 -37.22
C ALA A 102 25.91 4.69 -36.96
N VAL A 103 25.77 3.67 -36.09
CA VAL A 103 26.50 2.40 -36.24
C VAL A 103 25.60 1.22 -35.84
N LYS A 104 25.04 0.56 -36.85
CA LYS A 104 24.81 -0.90 -36.95
C LYS A 104 25.65 -1.34 -38.18
N PRO A 105 25.97 -2.64 -38.45
CA PRO A 105 25.35 -3.88 -37.95
C PRO A 105 26.29 -5.11 -37.77
N LYS A 106 25.77 -6.19 -37.16
CA LYS A 106 25.75 -7.62 -37.61
C LYS A 106 25.52 -8.53 -36.38
N VAL A 107 24.36 -9.15 -36.15
CA VAL A 107 23.64 -10.24 -36.87
C VAL A 107 24.33 -11.61 -36.79
N LYS A 108 23.71 -12.52 -36.01
CA LYS A 108 23.44 -13.97 -36.23
C LYS A 108 23.21 -14.62 -34.85
N SER A 109 22.31 -15.56 -34.59
CA SER A 109 21.19 -16.20 -35.28
C SER A 109 20.61 -17.22 -34.29
N GLU A 110 19.28 -17.19 -34.08
CA GLU A 110 18.29 -18.25 -33.78
C GLU A 110 18.67 -19.75 -33.96
N PRO A 111 17.78 -20.75 -33.67
CA PRO A 111 16.69 -20.95 -32.66
C PRO A 111 16.48 -22.45 -32.22
N LYS A 112 15.34 -22.76 -31.55
CA LYS A 112 14.60 -24.06 -31.37
C LYS A 112 15.15 -25.06 -30.32
N SER A 113 14.37 -25.86 -29.59
CA SER A 113 12.98 -26.40 -29.70
C SER A 113 12.32 -26.45 -28.30
N GLU A 114 11.02 -26.22 -28.07
CA GLU A 114 9.80 -26.93 -28.49
C GLU A 114 9.65 -28.38 -27.97
N SER A 115 8.39 -28.73 -27.67
CA SER A 115 7.79 -30.03 -27.23
C SER A 115 7.70 -30.30 -25.71
N SER A 116 6.61 -30.81 -25.12
CA SER A 116 5.21 -31.07 -25.54
C SER A 116 4.45 -31.71 -24.35
N LYS A 117 3.27 -31.19 -23.99
CA LYS A 117 2.12 -31.98 -23.46
C LYS A 117 1.52 -32.78 -24.65
N PRO A 118 0.74 -33.90 -24.53
CA PRO A 118 -0.32 -34.13 -23.51
C PRO A 118 -0.71 -35.61 -23.14
N LYS A 119 -1.59 -35.73 -22.11
CA LYS A 119 -2.74 -36.66 -21.85
C LYS A 119 -2.72 -38.17 -22.22
N ALA A 120 -3.15 -39.00 -21.24
CA ALA A 120 -4.35 -39.88 -21.21
C ALA A 120 -4.29 -40.73 -19.89
N GLU A 121 -5.32 -40.81 -19.03
CA GLU A 121 -6.43 -41.82 -19.03
C GLU A 121 -5.89 -43.26 -19.15
N GLU A 122 -6.23 -44.28 -18.35
CA GLU A 122 -7.38 -44.58 -17.49
C GLU A 122 -7.01 -45.81 -16.60
N VAL A 123 -7.86 -46.11 -15.62
CA VAL A 123 -7.75 -47.18 -14.59
C VAL A 123 -7.75 -48.60 -15.23
N PRO A 124 -7.18 -49.64 -14.59
CA PRO A 124 -8.04 -50.48 -13.74
C PRO A 124 -7.40 -50.99 -12.44
N GLU A 125 -8.32 -51.23 -11.54
CA GLU A 125 -8.31 -51.80 -10.20
C GLU A 125 -7.67 -53.19 -10.11
N GLN A 126 -6.73 -53.39 -9.16
CA GLN A 126 -6.55 -54.69 -8.52
C GLN A 126 -6.01 -54.55 -7.10
N ASP A 127 -6.71 -55.24 -6.22
CA ASP A 127 -6.66 -55.33 -4.76
C ASP A 127 -5.32 -55.90 -4.24
N GLU A 128 -4.65 -55.19 -3.32
CA GLU A 128 -3.88 -55.81 -2.21
C GLU A 128 -3.40 -54.75 -1.20
N ALA A 129 -4.04 -54.72 -0.03
CA ALA A 129 -3.50 -54.52 1.33
C ALA A 129 -2.43 -53.44 1.67
N PRO A 130 -2.50 -52.83 2.88
CA PRO A 130 -2.14 -51.44 3.14
C PRO A 130 -0.64 -51.22 3.41
N LYS A 131 -0.01 -50.32 2.64
CA LYS A 131 1.32 -49.78 3.01
C LYS A 131 1.18 -48.67 4.06
N PRO A 132 1.97 -48.72 5.16
CA PRO A 132 1.83 -47.84 6.31
C PRO A 132 2.08 -46.39 5.91
N LYS A 133 1.15 -45.50 6.29
CA LYS A 133 1.29 -44.06 6.10
C LYS A 133 2.64 -43.63 6.69
N ALA A 134 3.49 -43.07 5.83
CA ALA A 134 4.74 -42.46 6.22
C ALA A 134 4.49 -41.56 7.43
N LYS A 135 5.22 -41.78 8.52
CA LYS A 135 5.20 -40.92 9.70
C LYS A 135 5.36 -39.48 9.21
N ASN A 136 4.32 -38.68 9.39
CA ASN A 136 4.34 -37.29 8.98
C ASN A 136 5.49 -36.61 9.75
N ALA A 137 6.36 -35.87 9.06
CA ALA A 137 7.54 -35.24 9.66
C ALA A 137 7.20 -34.29 10.83
N LEU A 138 5.91 -33.95 10.99
CA LEU A 138 5.35 -33.15 12.08
C LEU A 138 5.08 -33.94 13.38
N ASP A 139 5.01 -35.27 13.35
CA ASP A 139 4.82 -36.14 14.53
C ASP A 139 6.14 -36.48 15.24
N LEU A 140 7.27 -36.18 14.60
CA LEU A 140 8.62 -36.26 15.18
C LEU A 140 9.00 -34.98 15.96
N LEU A 141 8.16 -33.95 15.89
CA LEU A 141 8.39 -32.73 16.64
C LEU A 141 7.99 -32.97 18.10
N PRO A 142 8.75 -32.42 19.06
CA PRO A 142 8.37 -32.48 20.46
C PRO A 142 6.96 -31.87 20.61
N PRO A 143 6.10 -32.48 21.46
CA PRO A 143 4.77 -31.97 21.69
C PRO A 143 4.82 -30.49 22.06
N SER A 144 3.97 -29.69 21.42
CA SER A 144 3.95 -28.24 21.56
C SER A 144 3.88 -27.86 23.04
N THR A 145 4.82 -27.04 23.50
CA THR A 145 4.81 -26.44 24.84
C THR A 145 3.68 -25.42 25.02
N MET A 146 2.92 -25.14 23.96
CA MET A 146 1.80 -24.20 23.99
C MET A 146 0.54 -24.85 24.55
N ILE A 147 0.27 -24.60 25.83
CA ILE A 147 -0.97 -25.01 26.50
C ILE A 147 -2.09 -24.05 26.11
N LEU A 148 -2.99 -24.50 25.24
CA LEU A 148 -4.07 -23.65 24.70
C LEU A 148 -5.05 -23.16 25.78
N ASP A 149 -5.26 -23.93 26.85
CA ASP A 149 -6.18 -23.54 27.92
C ASP A 149 -5.61 -22.41 28.79
N GLU A 150 -4.31 -22.43 29.08
CA GLU A 150 -3.63 -21.33 29.76
C GLU A 150 -3.56 -20.08 28.88
N TRP A 151 -3.31 -20.25 27.57
CA TRP A 151 -3.35 -19.15 26.62
C TRP A 151 -4.74 -18.50 26.54
N LYS A 152 -5.82 -19.31 26.46
CA LYS A 152 -7.20 -18.81 26.47
C LYS A 152 -7.52 -18.08 27.76
N ARG A 153 -7.07 -18.60 28.92
CA ARG A 153 -7.25 -17.95 30.22
C ARG A 153 -6.53 -16.60 30.27
N LEU A 154 -5.29 -16.55 29.79
CA LEU A 154 -4.47 -15.33 29.77
C LEU A 154 -5.06 -14.27 28.82
N TYR A 155 -5.45 -14.67 27.61
CA TYR A 155 -6.02 -13.77 26.61
C TYR A 155 -7.38 -13.21 27.06
N SER A 156 -8.24 -14.05 27.63
CA SER A 156 -9.60 -13.63 28.02
C SER A 156 -9.63 -12.76 29.29
N ASN A 157 -8.69 -12.98 30.22
CA ASN A 157 -8.68 -12.25 31.49
C ASN A 157 -7.85 -10.95 31.46
N THR A 158 -7.00 -10.74 30.46
CA THR A 158 -6.12 -9.56 30.41
C THR A 158 -6.65 -8.52 29.42
N LYS A 159 -7.39 -7.52 29.92
CA LYS A 159 -8.15 -6.57 29.07
C LYS A 159 -7.30 -5.46 28.41
N THR A 160 -6.13 -5.12 28.94
CA THR A 160 -5.40 -3.92 28.48
C THR A 160 -3.89 -4.09 28.24
N ASN A 161 -3.21 -5.09 28.83
CA ASN A 161 -1.74 -5.22 28.71
C ASN A 161 -1.28 -6.65 28.38
N PHE A 162 -1.86 -7.28 27.35
CA PHE A 162 -1.53 -8.68 26.98
C PHE A 162 -0.03 -8.90 26.69
N ARG A 163 0.66 -7.91 26.10
CA ARG A 163 2.08 -8.03 25.72
C ARG A 163 3.03 -8.17 26.91
N GLU A 164 2.77 -7.49 28.02
CA GLU A 164 3.63 -7.51 29.21
C GLU A 164 3.46 -8.79 30.04
N VAL A 165 2.29 -9.44 29.92
CA VAL A 165 1.98 -10.66 30.67
C VAL A 165 2.34 -11.91 29.88
N ALA A 166 2.19 -11.88 28.55
CA ALA A 166 2.50 -13.02 27.68
C ALA A 166 3.99 -13.18 27.36
N ILE A 167 4.79 -12.11 27.53
CA ILE A 167 6.24 -12.11 27.28
C ILE A 167 6.92 -11.83 28.62
N LYS A 168 7.30 -12.89 29.32
CA LYS A 168 8.10 -12.82 30.55
C LYS A 168 9.30 -13.73 30.41
#